data_AF-A0A7V9LDA8-F1
#
_entry.id   AF-A0A7V9LDA8-F1
#
_cell.length_a   1.000
_cell.length_b   1.000
_cell.length_c   1.000
_cell.angle_alpha   90.00
_cell.angle_beta   90.00
_cell.angle_gamma   90.00
#
_symmetry.space_group_name_H-M   'P 1'
#
loop_
_entity.id
_entity.type
_entity.pdbx_description
1 polymer ?
#
loop_
_entity_poly.entity_id
_entity_poly.type
_entity_poly.pdbx_seq_one_letter_code
_entity_poly.pdbx_strand_id
1 'polypeptide(L)'
;MIRSPKIVFGFSLLAVAVLLFGASRAYADAASDRAVIADTLSKLGGVAHNLAKTAAASDDRAVRKKFGPAATDVGDDLQALSRRAAKADVSYETIVKGLGPIDKDALTLVDLADEAEDKAERKSLRTQATQLQQAVAAARKIIEAYANQKEDAKVAPPAKTPIADGAFNQLVAAVRGASFDDDKVGVVKDASRGNWFTANQIATLMGLLSFDEGKIDAAVAAWPRVVDPQNSFVLYKKLAFDDSRETLRKRISR
;
A
#
# COMPACT_ATOMS: atom_id res chain seq x y z
N MET A 1 4.79 22.18 47.29
CA MET A 1 3.61 21.59 46.62
C MET A 1 3.99 21.33 45.17
N ILE A 2 4.30 20.08 44.85
CA ILE A 2 4.92 19.65 43.59
C ILE A 2 3.82 19.55 42.53
N ARG A 3 3.94 20.29 41.43
CA ARG A 3 3.05 20.18 40.26
C ARG A 3 3.31 18.84 39.56
N SER A 4 2.32 17.96 39.56
CA SER A 4 2.31 16.73 38.76
C SER A 4 2.28 17.08 37.25
N PRO A 5 3.10 16.44 36.40
CA PRO A 5 2.94 16.57 34.96
C PRO A 5 1.78 15.66 34.51
N LYS A 6 0.72 16.27 33.97
CA LYS A 6 -0.30 15.53 33.22
C LYS A 6 0.31 15.13 31.88
N ILE A 7 0.79 13.88 31.78
CA ILE A 7 1.12 13.29 30.49
C ILE A 7 -0.20 12.82 29.87
N VAL A 8 -0.75 13.61 28.96
CA VAL A 8 -1.92 13.24 28.16
C VAL A 8 -1.43 12.55 26.90
N PHE A 9 -1.30 11.22 26.91
CA PHE A 9 -1.13 10.44 25.68
C PHE A 9 -2.50 10.19 25.05
N GLY A 10 -3.04 11.23 24.41
CA GLY A 10 -4.25 11.12 23.58
C GLY A 10 -3.88 10.65 22.17
N PHE A 11 -3.79 9.33 21.96
CA PHE A 11 -3.75 8.77 20.60
C PHE A 11 -5.16 8.85 20.00
N SER A 12 -5.48 9.98 19.38
CA SER A 12 -6.73 10.16 18.63
C SER A 12 -6.75 9.26 17.38
N LEU A 13 -7.94 8.81 16.98
CA LEU A 13 -8.20 8.09 15.71
C LEU A 13 -7.53 8.78 14.50
N LEU A 14 -7.48 10.12 14.53
CA LEU A 14 -6.82 10.94 13.51
C LEU A 14 -5.29 10.73 13.51
N ALA A 15 -4.66 10.53 14.66
CA ALA A 15 -3.22 10.31 14.77
C ALA A 15 -2.81 8.91 14.26
N VAL A 16 -3.63 7.88 14.52
CA VAL A 16 -3.42 6.53 13.97
C VAL A 16 -3.60 6.55 12.44
N ALA A 17 -4.63 7.24 11.95
CA ALA A 17 -4.84 7.43 10.52
C ALA A 17 -3.74 8.27 9.86
N VAL A 18 -3.25 9.34 10.48
CA VAL A 18 -2.15 10.16 9.94
C VAL A 18 -0.81 9.43 9.97
N LEU A 19 -0.53 8.62 10.99
CA LEU A 19 0.69 7.80 10.99
C LEU A 19 0.64 6.75 9.88
N LEU A 20 -0.51 6.08 9.73
CA LEU A 20 -0.66 5.04 8.73
C LEU A 20 -0.83 5.59 7.30
N PHE A 21 -1.59 6.67 7.06
CA PHE A 21 -1.84 7.28 5.73
C PHE A 21 -0.93 8.47 5.37
N GLY A 22 -0.33 9.14 6.34
CA GLY A 22 0.51 10.33 6.11
C GLY A 22 1.90 9.99 5.55
N ALA A 23 2.40 8.77 5.81
CA ALA A 23 3.65 8.28 5.24
C ALA A 23 3.51 7.82 3.78
N SER A 24 2.33 7.34 3.38
CA SER A 24 2.09 6.70 2.08
C SER A 24 1.94 7.67 0.90
N ARG A 25 1.91 8.99 1.14
CA ARG A 25 2.03 10.00 0.06
C ARG A 25 3.45 10.50 -0.17
N ALA A 26 4.39 10.21 0.74
CA ALA A 26 5.79 10.63 0.62
C ALA A 26 6.74 9.47 0.29
N TYR A 27 6.36 8.22 0.60
CA TYR A 27 7.19 7.04 0.33
C TYR A 27 6.35 5.93 -0.32
N ALA A 28 6.69 5.58 -1.55
CA ALA A 28 6.09 4.47 -2.31
C ALA A 28 6.70 3.10 -1.95
N ASP A 29 7.19 2.90 -0.72
CA ASP A 29 7.91 1.70 -0.31
C ASP A 29 7.13 0.87 0.71
N ALA A 30 6.81 -0.38 0.33
CA ALA A 30 6.11 -1.35 1.18
C ALA A 30 6.88 -1.69 2.49
N ALA A 31 8.20 -1.53 2.51
CA ALA A 31 8.98 -1.69 3.73
C ALA A 31 8.67 -0.59 4.75
N SER A 32 8.38 0.64 4.29
CA SER A 32 7.98 1.76 5.15
C SER A 32 6.59 1.54 5.76
N ASP A 33 5.62 1.05 4.99
CA ASP A 33 4.27 0.76 5.49
C ASP A 33 4.28 -0.31 6.59
N ARG A 34 5.05 -1.40 6.39
CA ARG A 34 5.17 -2.47 7.40
C ARG A 34 5.80 -1.98 8.69
N ALA A 35 6.82 -1.13 8.60
CA ALA A 35 7.46 -0.55 9.77
C ALA A 35 6.46 0.30 10.58
N VAL A 36 5.64 1.11 9.90
CA VAL A 36 4.60 1.92 10.55
C VAL A 36 3.51 1.05 11.19
N ILE A 37 3.06 -0.01 10.50
CA ILE A 37 2.08 -0.97 11.07
C ILE A 37 2.65 -1.65 12.30
N ALA A 38 3.88 -2.18 12.22
CA ALA A 38 4.54 -2.84 13.33
C ALA A 38 4.72 -1.90 14.53
N ASP A 39 5.18 -0.67 14.30
CA ASP A 39 5.33 0.35 15.34
C ASP A 39 3.99 0.72 15.99
N THR A 40 2.94 0.89 15.19
CA THR A 40 1.58 1.18 15.69
C THR A 40 1.07 0.05 16.59
N LEU A 41 1.19 -1.20 16.16
CA LEU A 41 0.79 -2.37 16.96
C LEU A 41 1.61 -2.49 18.25
N SER A 42 2.91 -2.21 18.20
CA SER A 42 3.78 -2.21 19.38
C SER A 42 3.36 -1.13 20.39
N LYS A 43 3.04 0.08 19.92
CA LYS A 43 2.55 1.16 20.77
C LYS A 43 1.22 0.82 21.43
N LEU A 44 0.28 0.21 20.69
CA LEU A 44 -0.99 -0.28 21.26
C LEU A 44 -0.76 -1.35 22.33
N GLY A 45 0.17 -2.28 22.08
CA GLY A 45 0.58 -3.27 23.09
C GLY A 45 1.14 -2.61 24.35
N GLY A 46 1.95 -1.58 24.21
CA GLY A 46 2.46 -0.78 25.33
C GLY A 46 1.35 -0.07 26.12
N VAL A 47 0.29 0.40 25.45
CA VAL A 47 -0.90 0.95 26.12
C VAL A 47 -1.57 -0.13 26.97
N ALA A 48 -1.82 -1.31 26.41
CA ALA A 48 -2.44 -2.43 27.12
C ALA A 48 -1.62 -2.87 28.35
N HIS A 49 -0.29 -2.99 28.22
CA HIS A 49 0.61 -3.29 29.35
C HIS A 49 0.58 -2.21 30.44
N ASN A 50 0.42 -0.93 30.08
CA ASN A 50 0.27 0.14 31.06
C ASN A 50 -1.06 0.04 31.83
N LEU A 51 -2.15 -0.34 31.15
CA LEU A 51 -3.43 -0.64 31.81
C LEU A 51 -3.27 -1.82 32.78
N ALA A 52 -2.59 -2.89 32.37
CA ALA A 52 -2.31 -4.05 33.22
C ALA A 52 -1.51 -3.67 34.47
N LYS A 53 -0.45 -2.86 34.30
CA LYS A 53 0.36 -2.36 35.43
C LYS A 53 -0.45 -1.51 36.39
N THR A 54 -1.35 -0.68 35.87
CA THR A 54 -2.26 0.14 36.68
C THR A 54 -3.22 -0.74 37.48
N ALA A 55 -3.80 -1.75 36.84
CA ALA A 55 -4.69 -2.71 37.48
C ALA A 55 -4.00 -3.56 38.55
N ALA A 56 -2.72 -3.90 38.38
CA ALA A 56 -1.94 -4.63 39.37
C ALA A 56 -1.75 -3.84 40.69
N ALA A 57 -1.77 -2.51 40.62
CA ALA A 57 -1.66 -1.62 41.78
C ALA A 57 -3.01 -1.27 42.42
N SER A 58 -4.13 -1.77 41.87
CA SER A 58 -5.47 -1.54 42.40
C SER A 58 -5.71 -2.28 43.72
N ASP A 59 -6.49 -1.68 44.62
CA ASP A 59 -6.97 -2.37 45.82
C ASP A 59 -8.10 -3.36 45.49
N ASP A 60 -8.80 -3.15 44.38
CA ASP A 60 -9.90 -3.99 43.91
C ASP A 60 -9.39 -5.38 43.46
N ARG A 61 -10.04 -6.43 43.98
CA ARG A 61 -9.68 -7.82 43.68
C ARG A 61 -10.05 -8.22 42.26
N ALA A 62 -11.21 -7.81 41.75
CA ALA A 62 -11.65 -8.11 40.39
C ALA A 62 -10.72 -7.43 39.36
N VAL A 63 -10.34 -6.18 39.61
CA VAL A 63 -9.39 -5.44 38.76
C VAL A 63 -8.04 -6.17 38.72
N ARG A 64 -7.48 -6.57 39.87
CA ARG A 64 -6.19 -7.29 39.91
C ARG A 64 -6.22 -8.69 39.32
N LYS A 65 -7.32 -9.43 39.49
CA LYS A 65 -7.38 -10.87 39.16
C LYS A 65 -8.01 -11.19 37.82
N LYS A 66 -8.76 -10.26 37.22
CA LYS A 66 -9.39 -10.44 35.92
C LYS A 66 -8.88 -9.41 34.91
N PHE A 67 -9.08 -8.12 35.20
CA PHE A 67 -8.74 -7.05 34.26
C PHE A 67 -7.22 -6.98 34.00
N GLY A 68 -6.40 -7.03 35.04
CA GLY A 68 -4.93 -6.97 34.91
C GLY A 68 -4.34 -8.07 34.01
N PRO A 69 -4.66 -9.36 34.26
CA PRO A 69 -4.24 -10.45 33.40
C PRO A 69 -4.74 -10.30 31.96
N ALA A 70 -6.02 -10.00 31.76
CA ALA A 70 -6.58 -9.81 30.42
C ALA A 70 -5.87 -8.66 29.65
N ALA A 71 -5.52 -7.57 30.34
CA ALA A 71 -4.81 -6.45 29.72
C ALA A 71 -3.35 -6.81 29.39
N THR A 72 -2.76 -7.75 30.13
CA THR A 72 -1.43 -8.31 29.84
C THR A 72 -1.47 -9.14 28.57
N ASP A 73 -2.45 -10.04 28.45
CA ASP A 73 -2.63 -10.91 27.29
C ASP A 73 -2.83 -10.09 26.00
N VAL A 74 -3.71 -9.08 26.03
CA VAL A 74 -3.90 -8.15 24.90
C VAL A 74 -2.60 -7.46 24.51
N GLY A 75 -1.80 -7.03 25.50
CA GLY A 75 -0.52 -6.38 25.25
C GLY A 75 0.51 -7.32 24.62
N ASP A 76 0.60 -8.55 25.11
CA ASP A 76 1.52 -9.57 24.62
C ASP A 76 1.18 -10.00 23.19
N ASP A 77 -0.11 -10.17 22.90
CA ASP A 77 -0.58 -10.52 21.56
C ASP A 77 -0.34 -9.40 20.54
N LEU A 78 -0.56 -8.13 20.93
CA LEU A 78 -0.23 -6.97 20.09
C LEU A 78 1.27 -6.88 19.81
N GLN A 79 2.12 -7.14 20.81
CA GLN A 79 3.58 -7.18 20.65
C GLN A 79 4.03 -8.35 19.76
N ALA A 80 3.43 -9.53 19.92
CA ALA A 80 3.71 -10.68 19.08
C ALA A 80 3.30 -10.42 17.63
N LEU A 81 2.13 -9.80 17.42
CA LEU A 81 1.64 -9.46 16.09
C LEU A 81 2.46 -8.34 15.44
N SER A 82 2.92 -7.35 16.20
CA SER A 82 3.85 -6.32 15.74
C SER A 82 5.14 -6.93 15.15
N ARG A 83 5.76 -7.88 15.88
CA ARG A 83 6.96 -8.57 15.41
C ARG A 83 6.71 -9.38 14.14
N ARG A 84 5.51 -9.97 13.99
CA ARG A 84 5.10 -10.67 12.76
C ARG A 84 4.87 -9.69 11.61
N ALA A 85 4.24 -8.56 11.86
CA ALA A 85 3.91 -7.54 10.85
C ALA A 85 5.16 -6.94 10.19
N ALA A 86 6.26 -6.85 10.94
CA ALA A 86 7.57 -6.41 10.43
C ALA A 86 8.20 -7.36 9.40
N LYS A 87 7.77 -8.63 9.35
CA LYS A 87 8.36 -9.61 8.44
C LYS A 87 7.75 -9.52 7.03
N ALA A 88 8.61 -9.49 6.01
CA ALA A 88 8.17 -9.30 4.62
C ALA A 88 7.29 -10.43 4.06
N ASP A 89 7.47 -11.65 4.56
CA ASP A 89 6.76 -12.87 4.16
C ASP A 89 5.33 -12.98 4.73
N VAL A 90 5.00 -12.19 5.75
CA VAL A 90 3.66 -12.20 6.38
C VAL A 90 2.71 -11.29 5.62
N SER A 91 1.61 -11.79 5.07
CA SER A 91 0.62 -10.95 4.35
C SER A 91 -0.14 -9.99 5.26
N TYR A 92 -0.60 -8.85 4.74
CA TYR A 92 -1.47 -7.93 5.49
C TYR A 92 -2.78 -8.59 5.93
N GLU A 93 -3.35 -9.46 5.10
CA GLU A 93 -4.53 -10.25 5.46
C GLU A 93 -4.29 -11.14 6.70
N THR A 94 -3.10 -11.73 6.82
CA THR A 94 -2.71 -12.51 8.00
C THR A 94 -2.65 -11.63 9.24
N ILE A 95 -2.19 -10.39 9.11
CA ILE A 95 -2.15 -9.41 10.21
C ILE A 95 -3.58 -9.02 10.62
N VAL A 96 -4.48 -8.77 9.65
CA VAL A 96 -5.90 -8.46 9.91
C VAL A 96 -6.60 -9.63 10.62
N LYS A 97 -6.36 -10.87 10.18
CA LYS A 97 -6.87 -12.08 10.85
C LYS A 97 -6.34 -12.21 12.27
N GLY A 98 -5.07 -11.89 12.49
CA GLY A 98 -4.45 -11.87 13.82
C GLY A 98 -5.02 -10.79 14.76
N LEU A 99 -5.47 -9.65 14.22
CA LEU A 99 -6.15 -8.60 15.00
C LEU A 99 -7.57 -8.96 15.41
N GLY A 100 -8.21 -9.92 14.74
CA GLY A 100 -9.60 -10.31 15.02
C GLY A 100 -9.83 -10.79 16.46
N PRO A 101 -9.06 -11.75 16.98
CA PRO A 101 -9.12 -12.15 18.39
C PRO A 101 -8.76 -11.01 19.35
N ILE A 102 -7.67 -10.29 19.07
CA ILE A 102 -7.18 -9.19 19.92
C ILE A 102 -8.24 -8.08 20.09
N ASP A 103 -8.98 -7.75 19.04
CA ASP A 103 -10.09 -6.78 19.08
C ASP A 103 -11.23 -7.24 20.00
N LYS A 104 -11.54 -8.55 20.00
CA LYS A 104 -12.51 -9.14 20.93
C LYS A 104 -12.00 -9.09 22.37
N ASP A 105 -10.72 -9.39 22.59
CA ASP A 105 -10.12 -9.37 23.92
C ASP A 105 -10.00 -7.92 24.44
N ALA A 106 -9.72 -6.94 23.57
CA ALA A 106 -9.79 -5.53 23.94
C ALA A 106 -11.22 -5.08 24.29
N LEU A 107 -12.24 -5.66 23.66
CA LEU A 107 -13.64 -5.42 24.02
C LEU A 107 -13.98 -6.02 25.40
N THR A 108 -13.51 -7.24 25.71
CA THR A 108 -13.75 -7.84 27.04
C THR A 108 -13.09 -7.03 28.16
N LEU A 109 -12.01 -6.28 27.90
CA LEU A 109 -11.46 -5.32 28.89
C LEU A 109 -12.47 -4.25 29.28
N VAL A 110 -13.32 -3.79 28.35
CA VAL A 110 -14.35 -2.79 28.66
C VAL A 110 -15.38 -3.39 29.63
N ASP A 111 -15.78 -4.63 29.39
CA ASP A 111 -16.72 -5.35 30.25
C ASP A 111 -16.11 -5.63 31.63
N LEU A 112 -14.85 -6.07 31.68
CA LEU A 112 -14.13 -6.30 32.94
C LEU A 112 -13.89 -5.01 33.73
N ALA A 113 -13.75 -3.87 33.05
CA ALA A 113 -13.64 -2.59 33.73
C ALA A 113 -14.92 -2.23 34.50
N ASP A 114 -16.10 -2.66 34.03
CA ASP A 114 -17.37 -2.41 34.70
C ASP A 114 -17.54 -3.21 36.00
N GLU A 115 -16.76 -4.27 36.20
CA GLU A 115 -16.74 -5.07 37.42
C GLU A 115 -16.04 -4.37 38.61
N ALA A 116 -15.28 -3.30 38.36
CA ALA A 116 -14.57 -2.57 39.43
C ALA A 116 -15.57 -1.97 40.44
N GLU A 117 -15.35 -2.19 41.73
CA GLU A 117 -16.21 -1.76 42.83
C GLU A 117 -16.18 -0.23 43.00
N ASP A 118 -15.00 0.38 42.93
CA ASP A 118 -14.86 1.83 43.03
C ASP A 118 -15.36 2.55 41.76
N LYS A 119 -16.23 3.54 41.96
CA LYS A 119 -16.89 4.26 40.85
C LYS A 119 -15.90 5.08 40.02
N ALA A 120 -14.89 5.68 40.64
CA ALA A 120 -13.92 6.52 39.94
C ALA A 120 -12.95 5.66 39.13
N GLU A 121 -12.49 4.56 39.71
CA GLU A 121 -11.67 3.55 39.06
C GLU A 121 -12.40 2.90 37.89
N ARG A 122 -13.64 2.42 38.09
CA ARG A 122 -14.49 1.87 37.03
C ARG A 122 -14.59 2.81 35.84
N LYS A 123 -14.92 4.08 36.09
CA LYS A 123 -15.04 5.10 35.03
C LYS A 123 -13.70 5.29 34.30
N SER A 124 -12.60 5.34 35.03
CA SER A 124 -11.26 5.51 34.48
C SER A 124 -10.84 4.31 33.62
N LEU A 125 -10.94 3.10 34.15
CA LEU A 125 -10.59 1.86 33.46
C LEU A 125 -11.45 1.67 32.22
N ARG A 126 -12.78 1.87 32.33
CA ARG A 126 -13.69 1.75 31.20
C ARG A 126 -13.31 2.73 30.09
N THR A 127 -12.99 3.97 30.44
CA THR A 127 -12.57 4.99 29.45
C THR A 127 -11.30 4.55 28.74
N GLN A 128 -10.28 4.11 29.49
CA GLN A 128 -9.00 3.68 28.92
C GLN A 128 -9.14 2.41 28.06
N ALA A 129 -9.89 1.41 28.55
CA ALA A 129 -10.17 0.18 27.81
C ALA A 129 -10.96 0.47 26.53
N THR A 130 -11.95 1.37 26.58
CA THR A 130 -12.72 1.78 25.40
C THR A 130 -11.83 2.48 24.37
N GLN A 131 -10.92 3.36 24.81
CA GLN A 131 -9.96 4.02 23.92
C GLN A 131 -9.01 3.02 23.26
N LEU A 132 -8.50 2.04 24.02
CA LEU A 132 -7.66 0.97 23.49
C LEU A 132 -8.42 0.13 22.47
N GLN A 133 -9.64 -0.32 22.79
CA GLN A 133 -10.50 -1.09 21.89
C GLN A 133 -10.75 -0.34 20.58
N GLN A 134 -11.11 0.94 20.66
CA GLN A 134 -11.32 1.78 19.47
C GLN A 134 -10.04 1.91 18.64
N ALA A 135 -8.88 2.04 19.28
CA ALA A 135 -7.60 2.15 18.58
C ALA A 135 -7.20 0.83 17.89
N VAL A 136 -7.45 -0.32 18.52
CA VAL A 136 -7.23 -1.65 17.93
C VAL A 136 -8.17 -1.89 16.74
N ALA A 137 -9.47 -1.60 16.91
CA ALA A 137 -10.46 -1.71 15.84
C ALA A 137 -10.13 -0.78 14.66
N ALA A 138 -9.67 0.44 14.95
CA ALA A 138 -9.23 1.40 13.92
C ALA A 138 -7.98 0.90 13.18
N ALA A 139 -6.97 0.40 13.90
CA ALA A 139 -5.78 -0.18 13.29
C ALA A 139 -6.16 -1.36 12.38
N ARG A 140 -7.04 -2.25 12.84
CA ARG A 140 -7.56 -3.36 12.03
C ARG A 140 -8.22 -2.88 10.74
N LYS A 141 -9.15 -1.92 10.83
CA LYS A 141 -9.85 -1.37 9.66
C LYS A 141 -8.89 -0.68 8.68
N ILE A 142 -7.89 0.05 9.19
CA ILE A 142 -6.89 0.71 8.34
C ILE A 142 -6.02 -0.33 7.64
N ILE A 143 -5.52 -1.33 8.36
CA ILE A 143 -4.69 -2.40 7.78
C ILE A 143 -5.49 -3.25 6.78
N GLU A 144 -6.79 -3.46 7.03
CA GLU A 144 -7.70 -4.09 6.07
C GLU A 144 -7.88 -3.25 4.81
N ALA A 145 -8.06 -1.94 4.92
CA ALA A 145 -8.07 -1.05 3.77
C ALA A 145 -6.74 -1.09 2.99
N TYR A 146 -5.60 -1.19 3.68
CA TYR A 146 -4.29 -1.40 3.06
C TYR A 146 -4.17 -2.75 2.34
N ALA A 147 -4.68 -3.82 2.95
CA ALA A 147 -4.71 -5.14 2.34
C ALA A 147 -5.53 -5.12 1.05
N ASN A 148 -6.73 -4.52 1.10
CA ASN A 148 -7.64 -4.42 -0.04
C ASN A 148 -7.07 -3.52 -1.16
N GLN A 149 -6.43 -2.39 -0.83
CA GLN A 149 -5.74 -1.56 -1.83
C GLN A 149 -4.60 -2.30 -2.54
N LYS A 150 -3.85 -3.15 -1.82
CA LYS A 150 -2.82 -4.01 -2.42
C LYS A 150 -3.40 -5.20 -3.19
N GLU A 151 -4.56 -5.71 -2.79
CA GLU A 151 -5.29 -6.72 -3.55
C GLU A 151 -5.88 -6.13 -4.83
N ASP A 152 -6.43 -4.92 -4.82
CA ASP A 152 -6.88 -4.21 -6.02
C ASP A 152 -5.72 -3.93 -6.99
N ALA A 153 -4.52 -3.63 -6.46
CA ALA A 153 -3.29 -3.54 -7.24
C ALA A 153 -2.80 -4.90 -7.80
N LYS A 154 -3.29 -6.02 -7.26
CA LYS A 154 -2.96 -7.40 -7.68
C LYS A 154 -4.06 -8.05 -8.53
N VAL A 155 -5.30 -7.59 -8.46
CA VAL A 155 -6.50 -8.17 -9.10
C VAL A 155 -6.98 -7.37 -10.31
N ALA A 156 -6.56 -6.13 -10.51
CA ALA A 156 -6.72 -5.50 -11.81
C ALA A 156 -5.79 -6.22 -12.82
N PRO A 157 -6.29 -6.91 -13.88
CA PRO A 157 -5.47 -7.05 -15.07
C PRO A 157 -5.00 -5.64 -15.40
N PRO A 158 -3.73 -5.41 -15.79
CA PRO A 158 -3.24 -4.07 -16.02
C PRO A 158 -4.28 -3.39 -16.88
N ALA A 159 -4.91 -2.33 -16.35
CA ALA A 159 -5.65 -1.44 -17.21
C ALA A 159 -4.72 -1.19 -18.40
N LYS A 160 -5.27 -1.09 -19.62
CA LYS A 160 -4.48 -0.74 -20.81
C LYS A 160 -4.00 0.70 -20.63
N THR A 161 -3.10 0.92 -19.67
CA THR A 161 -2.52 2.18 -19.28
C THR A 161 -1.18 2.23 -19.97
N PRO A 162 -0.95 3.27 -20.78
CA PRO A 162 0.30 3.40 -21.47
C PRO A 162 1.45 3.47 -20.46
N ILE A 163 2.63 3.06 -20.89
CA ILE A 163 3.86 3.25 -20.15
C ILE A 163 3.95 4.70 -19.63
N ALA A 164 4.25 4.87 -18.35
CA ALA A 164 4.34 6.18 -17.72
C ALA A 164 5.49 7.00 -18.30
N ASP A 165 5.35 8.33 -18.34
CA ASP A 165 6.29 9.24 -19.00
C ASP A 165 7.75 9.05 -18.55
N GLY A 166 7.99 8.82 -17.25
CA GLY A 166 9.33 8.58 -16.73
C GLY A 166 9.98 7.32 -17.31
N ALA A 167 9.25 6.20 -17.33
CA ALA A 167 9.71 4.94 -17.91
C ALA A 167 9.81 5.03 -19.45
N PHE A 168 8.90 5.77 -20.09
CA PHE A 168 8.95 6.01 -21.52
C PHE A 168 10.19 6.82 -21.92
N ASN A 169 10.55 7.85 -21.15
CA ASN A 169 11.76 8.64 -21.40
C ASN A 169 13.04 7.79 -21.28
N GLN A 170 13.08 6.84 -20.33
CA GLN A 170 14.17 5.88 -20.22
C GLN A 170 14.25 4.96 -21.45
N LEU A 171 13.10 4.47 -21.94
CA LEU A 171 13.05 3.69 -23.17
C LEU A 171 13.54 4.50 -24.38
N VAL A 172 13.10 5.76 -24.52
CA VAL A 172 13.58 6.66 -25.59
C VAL A 172 15.09 6.84 -25.51
N ALA A 173 15.65 7.00 -24.31
CA ALA A 173 17.10 7.09 -24.12
C ALA A 173 17.82 5.79 -24.51
N ALA A 174 17.27 4.63 -24.14
CA ALA A 174 17.82 3.32 -24.50
C ALA A 174 17.82 3.11 -26.02
N VAL A 175 16.73 3.46 -26.71
CA VAL A 175 16.64 3.39 -28.18
C VAL A 175 17.64 4.37 -28.82
N ARG A 176 17.78 5.60 -28.30
CA ARG A 176 18.79 6.54 -28.82
C ARG A 176 20.23 6.07 -28.61
N GLY A 177 20.48 5.27 -27.59
CA GLY A 177 21.80 4.71 -27.29
C GLY A 177 22.22 3.56 -28.22
N ALA A 178 21.29 2.96 -28.97
CA ALA A 178 21.62 1.91 -29.93
C ALA A 178 22.16 2.48 -31.25
N SER A 179 23.22 1.85 -31.78
CA SER A 179 24.01 2.36 -32.90
C SER A 179 23.29 2.25 -34.25
N PHE A 180 22.58 1.15 -34.50
CA PHE A 180 21.92 0.87 -35.78
C PHE A 180 20.41 0.76 -35.64
N ASP A 181 19.68 1.01 -36.73
CA ASP A 181 18.20 0.95 -36.74
C ASP A 181 17.67 -0.44 -36.36
N ASP A 182 18.35 -1.53 -36.73
CA ASP A 182 17.95 -2.89 -36.36
C ASP A 182 18.01 -3.13 -34.84
N ASP A 183 19.08 -2.64 -34.19
CA ASP A 183 19.24 -2.72 -32.73
C ASP A 183 18.16 -1.90 -32.02
N LYS A 184 17.87 -0.70 -32.54
CA LYS A 184 16.79 0.17 -32.06
C LYS A 184 15.42 -0.53 -32.14
N VAL A 185 15.14 -1.19 -33.27
CA VAL A 185 13.92 -1.98 -33.46
C VAL A 185 13.89 -3.15 -32.45
N GLY A 186 15.03 -3.79 -32.18
CA GLY A 186 15.16 -4.81 -31.14
C GLY A 186 14.72 -4.32 -29.76
N VAL A 187 15.25 -3.17 -29.32
CA VAL A 187 14.88 -2.53 -28.04
C VAL A 187 13.39 -2.23 -27.97
N VAL A 188 12.79 -1.72 -29.06
CA VAL A 188 11.34 -1.45 -29.12
C VAL A 188 10.51 -2.74 -29.06
N LYS A 189 10.94 -3.80 -29.78
CA LYS A 189 10.28 -5.11 -29.77
C LYS A 189 10.26 -5.71 -28.37
N ASP A 190 11.37 -5.66 -27.64
CA ASP A 190 11.46 -6.18 -26.28
C ASP A 190 10.58 -5.38 -25.31
N ALA A 191 10.62 -4.04 -25.37
CA ALA A 191 9.74 -3.20 -24.56
C ALA A 191 8.26 -3.46 -24.83
N SER A 192 7.89 -3.79 -26.08
CA SER A 192 6.52 -4.07 -26.51
C SER A 192 5.94 -5.38 -26.01
N ARG A 193 6.75 -6.27 -25.43
CA ARG A 193 6.25 -7.53 -24.84
C ARG A 193 5.47 -7.29 -23.54
N GLY A 194 5.88 -6.29 -22.76
CA GLY A 194 5.36 -6.03 -21.41
C GLY A 194 4.61 -4.71 -21.23
N ASN A 195 4.76 -3.76 -22.16
CA ASN A 195 4.21 -2.42 -22.01
C ASN A 195 3.04 -2.15 -22.96
N TRP A 196 2.10 -1.31 -22.51
CA TRP A 196 1.11 -0.68 -23.37
C TRP A 196 1.61 0.70 -23.81
N PHE A 197 1.19 1.18 -24.97
CA PHE A 197 1.60 2.48 -25.50
C PHE A 197 0.42 3.28 -26.03
N THR A 198 0.56 4.60 -26.03
CA THR A 198 -0.25 5.46 -26.90
C THR A 198 0.30 5.48 -28.32
N ALA A 199 -0.55 5.78 -29.31
CA ALA A 199 -0.14 5.97 -30.70
C ALA A 199 0.92 7.08 -30.81
N ASN A 200 0.87 8.12 -29.97
CA ASN A 200 1.88 9.18 -29.91
C ASN A 200 3.24 8.69 -29.37
N GLN A 201 3.23 7.81 -28.36
CA GLN A 201 4.46 7.19 -27.85
C GLN A 201 5.09 6.30 -28.93
N ILE A 202 4.29 5.50 -29.65
CA ILE A 202 4.78 4.70 -30.78
C ILE A 202 5.34 5.62 -31.88
N ALA A 203 4.64 6.71 -32.24
CA ALA A 203 5.13 7.67 -33.23
C ALA A 203 6.46 8.33 -32.81
N THR A 204 6.66 8.54 -31.52
CA THR A 204 7.93 9.05 -30.98
C THR A 204 9.05 8.04 -31.19
N LEU A 205 8.81 6.75 -30.89
CA LEU A 205 9.78 5.68 -31.13
C LEU A 205 10.11 5.53 -32.63
N MET A 206 9.10 5.58 -33.51
CA MET A 206 9.31 5.62 -34.97
C MET A 206 10.19 6.80 -35.39
N GLY A 207 10.05 7.96 -34.74
CA GLY A 207 10.87 9.13 -35.03
C GLY A 207 12.36 8.98 -34.68
N LEU A 208 12.76 7.93 -33.96
CA LEU A 208 14.16 7.63 -33.61
C LEU A 208 14.86 6.76 -34.67
N LEU A 209 14.08 6.22 -35.60
CA LEU A 209 14.54 5.36 -36.69
C LEU A 209 14.70 6.17 -37.96
N SER A 210 15.73 5.83 -38.72
CA SER A 210 16.15 6.54 -39.93
C SER A 210 15.31 6.10 -41.12
N PHE A 211 15.05 4.79 -41.24
CA PHE A 211 14.37 4.20 -42.41
C PHE A 211 12.94 3.78 -42.12
N ASP A 212 12.07 3.91 -43.13
CA ASP A 212 10.65 3.59 -43.00
C ASP A 212 10.39 2.11 -42.72
N GLU A 213 11.24 1.21 -43.21
CA GLU A 213 11.17 -0.23 -42.92
C GLU A 213 11.24 -0.51 -41.41
N GLY A 214 12.26 0.04 -40.73
CA GLY A 214 12.40 -0.07 -39.28
C GLY A 214 11.24 0.59 -38.54
N LYS A 215 10.76 1.75 -39.00
CA LYS A 215 9.60 2.43 -38.41
C LYS A 215 8.33 1.59 -38.45
N ILE A 216 8.07 0.93 -39.60
CA ILE A 216 6.93 0.02 -39.75
C ILE A 216 7.09 -1.14 -38.76
N ASP A 217 8.28 -1.72 -38.67
CA ASP A 217 8.55 -2.86 -37.80
C ASP A 217 8.40 -2.54 -36.31
N ALA A 218 8.87 -1.39 -35.87
CA ALA A 218 8.65 -0.87 -34.51
C ALA A 218 7.16 -0.63 -34.23
N ALA A 219 6.44 -0.01 -35.17
CA ALA A 219 5.01 0.25 -35.03
C ALA A 219 4.20 -1.04 -34.93
N VAL A 220 4.48 -2.02 -35.80
CA VAL A 220 3.79 -3.31 -35.81
C VAL A 220 4.08 -4.13 -34.55
N ALA A 221 5.29 -4.04 -33.99
CA ALA A 221 5.63 -4.70 -32.74
C ALA A 221 4.85 -4.14 -31.54
N ALA A 222 4.66 -2.82 -31.47
CA ALA A 222 3.96 -2.16 -30.37
C ALA A 222 2.42 -2.17 -30.53
N TRP A 223 1.92 -2.28 -31.77
CA TRP A 223 0.50 -2.16 -32.10
C TRP A 223 -0.47 -3.06 -31.30
N PRO A 224 -0.16 -4.35 -31.04
CA PRO A 224 -1.05 -5.22 -30.26
C PRO A 224 -1.35 -4.70 -28.84
N ARG A 225 -0.52 -3.80 -28.34
CA ARG A 225 -0.65 -3.19 -27.01
C ARG A 225 -0.82 -1.66 -27.09
N VAL A 226 -1.57 -1.19 -28.08
CA VAL A 226 -1.98 0.22 -28.16
C VAL A 226 -3.24 0.50 -27.33
N VAL A 227 -3.27 1.62 -26.62
CA VAL A 227 -4.39 2.02 -25.75
C VAL A 227 -5.41 2.91 -26.45
N ASP A 228 -4.99 3.61 -27.51
CA ASP A 228 -5.77 4.59 -28.28
C ASP A 228 -5.68 4.31 -29.80
N PRO A 229 -6.12 3.13 -30.29
CA PRO A 229 -5.99 2.74 -31.70
C PRO A 229 -6.67 3.71 -32.68
N GLN A 230 -7.69 4.45 -32.24
CA GLN A 230 -8.34 5.52 -33.03
C GLN A 230 -7.37 6.63 -33.45
N ASN A 231 -6.24 6.77 -32.77
CA ASN A 231 -5.21 7.76 -33.08
C ASN A 231 -4.13 7.24 -34.04
N SER A 232 -4.34 6.08 -34.70
CA SER A 232 -3.37 5.45 -35.62
C SER A 232 -2.82 6.38 -36.71
N PHE A 233 -3.58 7.42 -37.08
CA PHE A 233 -3.18 8.41 -38.08
C PHE A 233 -1.85 9.10 -37.77
N VAL A 234 -1.46 9.21 -36.49
CA VAL A 234 -0.17 9.80 -36.10
C VAL A 234 1.02 8.95 -36.52
N LEU A 235 0.84 7.64 -36.68
CA LEU A 235 1.87 6.71 -37.13
C LEU A 235 2.17 6.90 -38.62
N TYR A 236 1.12 7.05 -39.44
CA TYR A 236 1.29 7.26 -40.89
C TYR A 236 2.06 8.54 -41.22
N LYS A 237 1.92 9.57 -40.37
CA LYS A 237 2.67 10.84 -40.49
C LYS A 237 4.19 10.68 -40.28
N LYS A 238 4.65 9.55 -39.73
CA LYS A 238 6.09 9.27 -39.52
C LYS A 238 6.77 8.59 -40.71
N LEU A 239 5.98 8.15 -41.69
CA LEU A 239 6.45 7.48 -42.90
C LEU A 239 6.55 8.47 -44.06
N ALA A 240 7.68 8.43 -44.75
CA ALA A 240 7.99 9.30 -45.89
C ALA A 240 7.25 8.85 -47.16
N PHE A 241 7.15 7.53 -47.39
CA PHE A 241 6.60 6.98 -48.64
C PHE A 241 5.15 6.52 -48.50
N ASP A 242 4.37 6.68 -49.57
CA ASP A 242 2.97 6.24 -49.61
C ASP A 242 2.84 4.71 -49.53
N ASP A 243 3.72 3.98 -50.21
CA ASP A 243 3.78 2.52 -50.14
C ASP A 243 4.04 2.01 -48.71
N SER A 244 4.89 2.73 -47.96
CA SER A 244 5.15 2.43 -46.54
C SER A 244 3.91 2.64 -45.68
N ARG A 245 3.14 3.71 -45.91
CA ARG A 245 1.88 3.98 -45.19
C ARG A 245 0.85 2.89 -45.47
N GLU A 246 0.73 2.45 -46.71
CA GLU A 246 -0.18 1.37 -47.10
C GLU A 246 0.25 0.03 -46.50
N THR A 247 1.56 -0.25 -46.49
CA THR A 247 2.12 -1.44 -45.85
C THR A 247 1.81 -1.46 -44.36
N LEU A 248 2.04 -0.35 -43.65
CA LEU A 248 1.72 -0.26 -42.23
C LEU A 248 0.22 -0.46 -41.99
N ARG A 249 -0.64 0.20 -42.77
CA ARG A 249 -2.10 0.07 -42.69
C ARG A 249 -2.54 -1.38 -42.77
N LYS A 250 -2.06 -2.13 -43.76
CA LYS A 250 -2.37 -3.57 -43.94
C LYS A 250 -1.90 -4.42 -42.76
N ARG A 251 -0.73 -4.11 -42.17
CA ARG A 251 -0.17 -4.89 -41.05
C ARG A 251 -0.90 -4.67 -39.73
N ILE A 252 -1.51 -3.50 -39.52
CA ILE A 252 -2.15 -3.14 -38.26
C ILE A 252 -3.69 -3.26 -38.27
N SER A 253 -4.30 -3.46 -39.45
CA SER A 253 -5.76 -3.55 -39.63
C SER A 253 -6.34 -4.97 -39.41
N ARG A 254 -5.73 -5.80 -38.57
CA ARG A 254 -6.19 -7.17 -38.27
C ARG A 254 -7.07 -7.24 -37.04
#